data_AF-A0A8K0PXZ0-F1
#
_entry.id   AF-A0A8K0PXZ0-F1
#
_cell.length_a   1.000
_cell.length_b   1.000
_cell.length_c   1.000
_cell.angle_alpha   90.00
_cell.angle_beta   90.00
_cell.angle_gamma   90.00
#
_symmetry.space_group_name_H-M   'P 1'
#
loop_
_entity.id
_entity.type
_entity.pdbx_description
1 polymer ?
#
loop_
_entity_poly.entity_id
_entity_poly.type
_entity_poly.pdbx_seq_one_letter_code
_entity_poly.pdbx_strand_id
1 'polypeptide(L)'
;GPGRPLSHGSALPSIEHQTKYIARLLYKMQTEGYKAVVPSQAATREFISHMHKFNERTVWSGDCNSWFKGGVKENKSLCHPGSRTHWFHMLTKPRWEDWEWERVSENRFSYLGNGWTTWERKDQDLSYYL
;
A
#
# COMPACT_ATOMS: atom_id res chain seq x y z
N GLY A 1 -9.65 -5.46 -5.22
CA GLY A 1 -10.01 -6.69 -4.47
C GLY A 1 -10.57 -6.32 -3.11
N PRO A 2 -10.83 -7.32 -2.25
CA PRO A 2 -11.29 -7.15 -0.87
C PRO A 2 -10.44 -6.15 -0.06
N GLY A 3 -11.04 -5.44 0.89
CA GLY A 3 -10.37 -4.44 1.72
C GLY A 3 -10.07 -3.10 1.03
N ARG A 4 -10.60 -2.87 -0.18
CA ARG A 4 -10.43 -1.62 -0.95
C ARG A 4 -11.77 -0.91 -1.15
N PRO A 5 -11.79 0.41 -1.42
CA PRO A 5 -13.03 1.19 -1.53
C PRO A 5 -13.75 0.99 -2.89
N LEU A 6 -13.66 -0.18 -3.52
CA LEU A 6 -14.35 -0.46 -4.79
C LEU A 6 -15.87 -0.31 -4.67
N SER A 7 -16.42 -0.57 -3.48
CA SER A 7 -17.84 -0.40 -3.18
C SER A 7 -18.25 1.06 -2.95
N HIS A 8 -17.29 2.00 -2.90
CA HIS A 8 -17.52 3.40 -2.51
C HIS A 8 -17.58 4.36 -3.72
N GLY A 9 -17.73 3.82 -4.95
CA GLY A 9 -17.92 4.59 -6.18
C GLY A 9 -17.09 4.06 -7.35
N SER A 10 -16.72 4.94 -8.28
CA SER A 10 -15.93 4.56 -9.47
C SER A 10 -14.62 3.85 -9.09
N ALA A 11 -14.35 2.75 -9.78
CA ALA A 11 -13.16 1.93 -9.60
C ALA A 11 -11.89 2.57 -10.19
N LEU A 12 -12.02 3.41 -11.24
CA LEU A 12 -10.87 3.94 -11.98
C LEU A 12 -9.92 4.78 -11.11
N PRO A 13 -10.39 5.75 -10.30
CA PRO A 13 -9.47 6.50 -9.43
C PRO A 13 -8.83 5.59 -8.37
N SER A 14 -9.56 4.59 -7.89
CA SER A 14 -9.03 3.63 -6.93
C SER A 14 -7.89 2.81 -7.54
N ILE A 15 -8.04 2.35 -8.78
CA ILE A 15 -6.98 1.65 -9.52
C ILE A 15 -5.77 2.58 -9.72
N GLU A 16 -5.98 3.83 -10.12
CA GLU A 16 -4.89 4.78 -10.37
C GLU A 16 -4.04 5.02 -9.11
N HIS A 17 -4.68 5.33 -7.98
CA HIS A 17 -3.99 5.52 -6.70
C HIS A 17 -3.26 4.25 -6.25
N GLN A 18 -3.84 3.08 -6.49
CA GLN A 18 -3.18 1.82 -6.22
C GLN A 18 -1.93 1.61 -7.10
N THR A 19 -2.03 1.89 -8.39
CA THR A 19 -0.91 1.75 -9.32
C THR A 19 0.23 2.68 -8.92
N LYS A 20 -0.06 3.92 -8.53
CA LYS A 20 0.93 4.87 -7.97
C LYS A 20 1.59 4.34 -6.71
N TYR A 21 0.82 3.72 -5.80
CA TYR A 21 1.35 3.07 -4.61
C TYR A 21 2.33 1.95 -4.96
N ILE A 22 1.94 1.06 -5.89
CA ILE A 22 2.78 -0.06 -6.34
C ILE A 22 4.07 0.45 -7.01
N ALA A 23 3.97 1.49 -7.85
CA ALA A 23 5.14 2.09 -8.48
C ALA A 23 6.14 2.64 -7.44
N ARG A 24 5.66 3.30 -6.37
CA ARG A 24 6.52 3.76 -5.26
C ARG A 24 7.17 2.60 -4.52
N LEU A 25 6.42 1.52 -4.27
CA LEU A 25 6.95 0.31 -3.63
C LEU A 25 8.09 -0.29 -4.46
N LEU A 26 7.87 -0.47 -5.77
CA LEU A 26 8.88 -1.02 -6.68
C LEU A 26 10.10 -0.10 -6.81
N TYR A 27 9.88 1.20 -6.91
CA TYR A 27 10.96 2.19 -6.94
C TYR A 27 11.84 2.10 -5.68
N LYS A 28 11.21 2.05 -4.50
CA LYS A 28 11.92 1.84 -3.22
C LYS A 28 12.70 0.54 -3.21
N MET A 29 12.10 -0.57 -3.65
CA MET A 29 12.80 -1.86 -3.70
C MET A 29 14.07 -1.80 -4.55
N GLN A 30 13.98 -1.22 -5.74
CA GLN A 30 15.09 -1.14 -6.69
C GLN A 30 16.18 -0.17 -6.25
N THR A 31 15.80 0.97 -5.67
CA THR A 31 16.75 2.03 -5.29
C THR A 31 17.41 1.81 -3.94
N GLU A 32 16.77 1.06 -3.03
CA GLU A 32 17.30 0.81 -1.69
C GLU A 32 17.82 -0.63 -1.48
N GLY A 33 17.84 -1.46 -2.54
CA GLY A 33 18.50 -2.77 -2.52
C GLY A 33 17.70 -3.89 -1.83
N TYR A 34 16.39 -3.95 -2.07
CA TYR A 34 15.51 -5.01 -1.57
C TYR A 34 15.14 -6.02 -2.67
N LYS A 35 15.24 -7.31 -2.37
CA LYS A 35 14.88 -8.40 -3.30
C LYS A 35 13.45 -8.91 -3.10
N ALA A 36 12.91 -8.79 -1.90
CA ALA A 36 11.54 -9.19 -1.59
C ALA A 36 10.93 -8.25 -0.56
N VAL A 37 9.61 -8.10 -0.65
CA VAL A 37 8.82 -7.34 0.32
C VAL A 37 7.48 -8.04 0.49
N VAL A 38 7.05 -8.19 1.74
CA VAL A 38 5.76 -8.80 2.08
C VAL A 38 5.07 -7.97 3.16
N PRO A 39 3.73 -7.82 3.12
CA PRO A 39 3.04 -7.17 4.23
C PRO A 39 3.19 -8.03 5.48
N SER A 40 3.44 -7.42 6.63
CA SER A 40 3.56 -8.17 7.87
C SER A 40 2.25 -8.88 8.20
N GLN A 41 2.36 -10.10 8.74
CA GLN A 41 1.19 -10.87 9.14
C GLN A 41 0.42 -10.18 10.27
N ALA A 42 1.12 -9.49 11.18
CA ALA A 42 0.51 -8.71 12.25
C ALA A 42 -0.33 -7.56 11.68
N ALA A 43 0.28 -6.72 10.83
CA ALA A 43 -0.41 -5.60 10.18
C ALA A 43 -1.65 -6.05 9.39
N THR A 44 -1.55 -7.19 8.68
CA THR A 44 -2.67 -7.74 7.91
C THR A 44 -3.83 -8.16 8.83
N ARG A 45 -3.55 -8.88 9.93
CA ARG A 45 -4.59 -9.31 10.89
C ARG A 45 -5.24 -8.12 11.59
N GLU A 46 -4.43 -7.15 12.02
CA GLU A 46 -4.89 -5.94 12.69
C GLU A 46 -5.77 -5.09 11.76
N PHE A 47 -5.39 -4.95 10.49
CA PHE A 47 -6.19 -4.26 9.49
C PHE A 47 -7.54 -4.95 9.25
N ILE A 48 -7.56 -6.29 9.14
CA ILE A 48 -8.81 -7.06 8.99
C ILE A 48 -9.70 -6.88 10.22
N SER A 49 -9.13 -6.96 11.43
CA SER A 49 -9.87 -6.74 12.68
C SER A 49 -10.46 -5.33 12.75
N HIS A 50 -9.66 -4.31 12.40
CA HIS A 50 -10.10 -2.92 12.34
C HIS A 50 -11.22 -2.72 11.31
N MET A 51 -11.06 -3.32 10.13
CA MET A 51 -12.06 -3.28 9.06
C MET A 51 -13.40 -3.85 9.51
N HIS A 52 -13.37 -5.02 10.13
CA HIS A 52 -14.56 -5.71 10.62
C HIS A 52 -15.27 -4.88 11.70
N LYS A 53 -14.53 -4.39 12.69
CA LYS A 53 -15.07 -3.55 13.77
C LYS A 53 -15.63 -2.23 13.27
N PHE A 54 -14.98 -1.61 12.28
CA PHE A 54 -15.48 -0.39 11.66
C PHE A 54 -16.79 -0.64 10.92
N ASN A 55 -16.88 -1.73 10.16
CA ASN A 55 -18.04 -2.03 9.32
C ASN A 55 -19.28 -2.40 10.14
N GLU A 56 -19.13 -2.93 11.36
CA GLU A 56 -20.25 -3.27 12.28
C GLU A 56 -21.22 -2.09 12.48
N ARG A 57 -20.74 -0.85 12.48
CA ARG A 57 -21.54 0.38 12.65
C ARG A 57 -21.95 1.06 11.32
N THR A 58 -21.81 0.39 10.18
CA THR A 58 -22.08 0.98 8.86
C THR A 58 -23.14 0.19 8.11
N VAL A 59 -23.63 0.71 6.99
CA VAL A 59 -24.55 -0.02 6.09
C VAL A 59 -24.00 -1.38 5.62
N TRP A 60 -22.68 -1.56 5.66
CA TRP A 60 -22.02 -2.79 5.25
C TRP A 60 -22.29 -3.98 6.19
N SER A 61 -22.78 -3.75 7.42
CA SER A 61 -23.17 -4.81 8.36
C SER A 61 -24.62 -5.28 8.19
N GLY A 62 -25.44 -4.59 7.40
CA GLY A 62 -26.88 -4.86 7.25
C GLY A 62 -27.21 -6.31 6.87
N ASP A 63 -28.41 -6.78 7.25
CA ASP A 63 -28.89 -8.15 7.02
C ASP A 63 -29.18 -8.43 5.54
N CYS A 64 -28.12 -8.66 4.77
CA CYS A 64 -28.17 -8.98 3.35
C CYS A 64 -27.12 -10.01 2.98
N ASN A 65 -27.38 -10.79 1.94
CA ASN A 65 -26.48 -11.77 1.35
C ASN A 65 -25.58 -11.14 0.26
N SER A 66 -25.09 -9.92 0.50
CA SER A 66 -24.34 -9.18 -0.52
C SER A 66 -23.05 -9.90 -0.95
N TRP A 67 -22.58 -9.59 -2.16
CA TRP A 67 -21.29 -10.07 -2.66
C TRP A 67 -20.11 -9.66 -1.75
N PHE A 68 -20.23 -8.53 -1.03
CA PHE A 68 -19.23 -8.06 -0.06
C PHE A 68 -19.11 -8.95 1.19
N LYS A 69 -20.13 -9.78 1.45
CA LYS A 69 -20.16 -10.82 2.47
C LYS A 69 -19.96 -12.23 1.88
N GLY A 70 -19.62 -12.33 0.60
CA GLY A 70 -19.47 -13.62 -0.08
C GLY A 70 -20.79 -14.40 -0.23
N GLY A 71 -21.94 -13.72 -0.24
CA GLY A 71 -23.24 -14.37 -0.42
C GLY A 71 -23.86 -14.99 0.84
N VAL A 72 -23.19 -14.90 1.98
CA VAL A 72 -23.65 -15.45 3.28
C VAL A 72 -23.95 -14.29 4.22
N LYS A 73 -25.13 -14.28 4.85
CA LYS A 73 -25.61 -13.14 5.65
C LYS A 73 -24.74 -12.87 6.88
N GLU A 74 -24.26 -13.95 7.49
CA GLU A 74 -23.49 -14.01 8.73
C GLU A 74 -22.03 -13.56 8.54
N ASN A 75 -21.56 -13.54 7.29
CA ASN A 75 -20.20 -13.13 6.99
C ASN A 75 -19.99 -11.63 7.20
N LYS A 76 -18.78 -11.29 7.64
CA LYS A 76 -18.35 -9.89 7.81
C LYS A 76 -18.04 -9.28 6.45
N SER A 77 -18.40 -8.00 6.29
CA SER A 77 -18.12 -7.26 5.05
C SER A 77 -16.63 -7.02 4.85
N LEU A 78 -16.18 -7.24 3.62
CA LEU A 78 -14.82 -7.00 3.17
C LEU A 78 -14.60 -5.58 2.59
N CYS A 79 -15.49 -4.63 2.89
CA CYS A 79 -15.39 -3.25 2.45
C CYS A 79 -14.34 -2.46 3.26
N HIS A 80 -13.64 -1.53 2.60
CA HIS A 80 -12.64 -0.66 3.25
C HIS A 80 -13.24 0.12 4.45
N PRO A 81 -12.54 0.22 5.60
CA PRO A 81 -13.01 0.97 6.76
C PRO A 81 -12.82 2.48 6.59
N GLY A 82 -13.69 3.12 5.81
CA GLY A 82 -13.74 4.57 5.66
C GLY A 82 -14.11 5.02 4.27
N SER A 83 -14.07 6.34 4.03
CA SER A 83 -14.42 6.89 2.73
C SER A 83 -13.36 6.58 1.67
N ARG A 84 -13.74 6.74 0.41
CA ARG A 84 -12.81 6.65 -0.74
C ARG A 84 -11.69 7.70 -0.64
N THR A 85 -12.01 8.93 -0.24
CA THR A 85 -11.00 9.99 -0.08
C THR A 85 -10.01 9.67 1.03
N HIS A 86 -10.49 9.15 2.16
CA HIS A 86 -9.65 8.65 3.24
C HIS A 86 -8.62 7.63 2.73
N TRP A 87 -9.06 6.68 1.90
CA TRP A 87 -8.16 5.69 1.29
C TRP A 87 -7.13 6.32 0.33
N PHE A 88 -7.49 7.33 -0.47
CA PHE A 88 -6.52 8.05 -1.32
C PHE A 88 -5.42 8.74 -0.51
N HIS A 89 -5.79 9.39 0.59
CA HIS A 89 -4.81 10.01 1.49
C HIS A 89 -3.89 8.97 2.12
N MET A 90 -4.44 7.85 2.58
CA MET A 90 -3.68 6.73 3.12
C MET A 90 -2.62 6.20 2.13
N LEU A 91 -2.97 6.07 0.85
CA LEU A 91 -2.01 5.61 -0.19
C LEU A 91 -1.00 6.67 -0.64
N THR A 92 -1.24 7.94 -0.32
CA THR A 92 -0.34 9.03 -0.73
C THR A 92 0.96 9.01 0.06
N LYS A 93 0.91 8.65 1.34
CA LYS A 93 2.06 8.47 2.23
C LYS A 93 2.05 7.04 2.79
N PRO A 94 2.56 6.06 2.03
CA PRO A 94 2.62 4.67 2.48
C PRO A 94 3.33 4.54 3.82
N ARG A 95 2.77 3.71 4.70
CA ARG A 95 3.44 3.26 5.93
C ARG A 95 4.29 2.05 5.59
N TRP A 96 5.61 2.22 5.55
CA TRP A 96 6.54 1.14 5.20
C TRP A 96 6.87 0.24 6.39
N GLU A 97 6.51 0.67 7.60
CA GLU A 97 6.65 -0.06 8.87
C GLU A 97 5.75 -1.29 8.92
N ASP A 98 4.66 -1.29 8.15
CA ASP A 98 3.70 -2.39 8.07
C ASP A 98 4.20 -3.53 7.14
N TRP A 99 5.40 -3.40 6.56
CA TRP A 99 6.00 -4.32 5.61
C TRP A 99 7.29 -4.94 6.14
N GLU A 100 7.50 -6.20 5.82
CA GLU A 100 8.73 -6.94 6.06
C GLU A 100 9.57 -6.93 4.78
N TRP A 101 10.81 -6.46 4.91
CA TRP A 101 11.70 -6.20 3.78
C TRP A 101 12.91 -7.13 3.79
N GLU A 102 13.14 -7.84 2.70
CA GLU A 102 14.30 -8.71 2.54
C GLU A 102 15.35 -8.03 1.66
N ARG A 103 16.52 -7.78 2.25
CA ARG A 103 17.65 -7.10 1.59
C ARG A 103 18.40 -8.04 0.66
N VAL A 104 18.97 -7.47 -0.40
CA VAL A 104 19.89 -8.18 -1.29
C VAL A 104 21.21 -8.50 -0.58
N SER A 105 21.70 -7.58 0.26
CA SER A 105 22.96 -7.68 1.00
C SER A 105 22.74 -7.51 2.51
N GLU A 106 23.62 -8.11 3.32
CA GLU A 106 23.65 -7.88 4.77
C GLU A 106 23.95 -6.42 5.12
N ASN A 107 24.79 -5.75 4.33
CA ASN A 107 25.09 -4.34 4.49
C ASN A 107 23.89 -3.49 4.04
N ARG A 108 23.26 -2.80 4.99
CA ARG A 108 22.11 -1.90 4.76
C ARG A 108 22.44 -0.78 3.77
N PHE A 109 23.69 -0.35 3.68
CA PHE A 109 24.12 0.77 2.84
C PHE A 109 24.65 0.32 1.47
N SER A 110 24.53 -0.97 1.13
CA SER A 110 24.99 -1.51 -0.16
C SER A 110 24.36 -0.80 -1.38
N TYR A 111 23.15 -0.25 -1.24
CA TYR A 111 22.47 0.49 -2.29
C TYR A 111 23.16 1.82 -2.67
N LEU A 112 24.06 2.35 -1.82
CA LEU A 112 24.88 3.52 -2.17
C LEU A 112 25.89 3.22 -3.28
N GLY A 113 26.11 1.94 -3.59
CA GLY A 113 26.96 1.50 -4.69
C GLY A 113 28.39 2.04 -4.54
N ASN A 114 28.84 2.79 -5.54
CA ASN A 114 30.19 3.36 -5.59
C ASN A 114 30.25 4.82 -5.12
N GLY A 115 29.17 5.37 -4.58
CA GLY A 115 29.12 6.73 -4.06
C GLY A 115 28.99 7.84 -5.11
N TRP A 116 28.89 7.51 -6.40
CA TRP A 116 28.72 8.49 -7.48
C TRP A 116 27.30 8.45 -8.05
N THR A 117 26.74 9.62 -8.30
CA THR A 117 25.48 9.78 -9.03
C THR A 117 25.67 9.56 -10.53
N THR A 118 24.56 9.33 -11.24
CA THR A 118 24.58 9.27 -12.70
C THR A 118 24.88 10.61 -13.37
N TRP A 119 24.71 11.72 -12.64
CA TRP A 119 24.96 13.08 -13.11
C TRP A 119 26.45 13.40 -13.10
N GLU A 120 27.16 13.04 -12.03
CA GLU A 120 28.63 13.17 -11.92
C GLU A 120 29.37 12.36 -12.99
N ARG A 121 28.80 11.24 -13.42
CA ARG A 121 29.40 10.41 -14.49
C ARG A 121 29.13 10.90 -15.90
N LYS A 122 28.23 11.86 -16.07
CA LYS A 122 27.77 12.35 -17.39
C LYS A 122 28.12 13.82 -17.62
N ASP A 123 29.04 14.38 -16.83
CA ASP A 123 29.42 15.81 -16.85
C ASP A 123 28.21 16.74 -16.88
N GLN A 124 27.16 16.41 -16.11
CA GLN A 124 25.98 17.26 -15.92
C GLN A 124 26.30 18.39 -14.92
N ASP A 125 25.45 19.43 -14.90
CA ASP A 125 25.58 20.50 -13.90
C ASP A 125 25.39 19.96 -12.48
N LEU A 126 26.48 19.98 -11.71
CA LEU A 126 26.52 19.53 -10.31
C LEU A 126 26.05 20.60 -9.34
N SER A 127 25.81 21.83 -9.80
CA SER A 127 25.36 22.95 -8.97
C SER A 127 23.84 23.13 -8.92
N TYR A 128 23.05 22.17 -9.43
CA TYR A 128 21.58 22.25 -9.52
C TYR A 128 20.84 22.51 -8.19
N TYR A 129 21.52 22.32 -7.06
CA TYR A 129 20.98 22.46 -5.71
C TYR A 129 21.40 23.77 -5.01
N LEU A 130 22.25 24.59 -5.62
CA LEU A 130 22.59 25.95 -5.17
C LEU A 130 21.54 26.95 -5.66
#